data_AF-A0AAX6G488-F1
#
_entry.id   AF-A0AAX6G488-F1
#
_cell.length_a   1.000
_cell.length_b   1.000
_cell.length_c   1.000
_cell.angle_alpha   90.00
_cell.angle_beta   90.00
_cell.angle_gamma   90.00
#
_symmetry.space_group_name_H-M   'P 1'
#
loop_
_entity.id
_entity.type
_entity.pdbx_description
1 polymer ?
#
loop_
_entity_poly.entity_id
_entity_poly.type
_entity_poly.pdbx_seq_one_letter_code
_entity_poly.pdbx_strand_id
1 'polypeptide(L)'
;MEMDQSYDVVRSLAIRRLIVTHDAIRIARAKGDHGKAISYMNAFSASRLPSEIIKWVTNQIGAEKVKRPSANTPQVLLRWLVDLEDQGLVLFKDSLSKLSSKLMFEDNEESKRPPGFQCSI
;
A
#
# COMPACT_ATOMS: atom_id res chain seq x y z
N MET A 1 -28.71 -16.33 3.35
CA MET A 1 -27.24 -16.39 3.47
C MET A 1 -26.70 -15.38 2.46
N GLU A 2 -26.74 -14.08 2.79
CA GLU A 2 -26.42 -12.96 1.85
C GLU A 2 -25.39 -11.97 2.43
N MET A 3 -24.92 -12.19 3.66
CA MET A 3 -24.05 -11.28 4.38
C MET A 3 -22.57 -11.37 3.97
N ASP A 4 -22.19 -12.45 3.26
CA ASP A 4 -20.80 -12.78 2.93
C ASP A 4 -20.28 -12.04 1.68
N GLN A 5 -21.11 -11.86 0.66
CA GLN A 5 -20.73 -11.18 -0.59
C GLN A 5 -20.46 -9.67 -0.39
N SER A 6 -21.26 -9.00 0.45
CA SER A 6 -21.12 -7.56 0.73
C SER A 6 -19.78 -7.26 1.39
N TYR A 7 -19.33 -8.13 2.30
CA TYR A 7 -18.09 -7.93 3.04
C TYR A 7 -16.85 -8.08 2.13
N ASP A 8 -16.90 -9.00 1.17
CA ASP A 8 -15.86 -9.19 0.16
C ASP A 8 -15.73 -7.97 -0.78
N VAL A 9 -16.85 -7.35 -1.18
CA VAL A 9 -16.84 -6.11 -1.96
C VAL A 9 -16.17 -4.97 -1.19
N VAL A 10 -16.53 -4.76 0.08
CA VAL A 10 -15.94 -3.70 0.92
C VAL A 10 -14.43 -3.91 1.13
N ARG A 11 -14.00 -5.15 1.38
CA ARG A 11 -12.57 -5.50 1.48
C ARG A 11 -11.83 -5.20 0.18
N SER A 12 -12.37 -5.65 -0.95
CA SER A 12 -11.75 -5.41 -2.27
C SER A 12 -11.63 -3.92 -2.58
N LEU A 13 -12.62 -3.12 -2.17
CA LEU A 13 -12.60 -1.66 -2.32
C LEU A 13 -11.55 -1.03 -1.40
N ALA A 14 -11.42 -1.49 -0.16
CA ALA A 14 -10.43 -1.01 0.79
C ALA A 14 -9.00 -1.23 0.27
N ILE A 15 -8.71 -2.45 -0.20
CA ILE A 15 -7.41 -2.81 -0.79
C ILE A 15 -7.15 -2.03 -2.08
N ARG A 16 -8.15 -1.90 -2.96
CA ARG A 16 -8.03 -1.09 -4.18
C ARG A 16 -7.73 0.36 -3.86
N ARG A 17 -8.38 0.95 -2.85
CA ARG A 17 -8.14 2.33 -2.43
C ARG A 17 -6.72 2.51 -1.89
N LEU A 18 -6.21 1.55 -1.09
CA LEU A 18 -4.82 1.53 -0.65
C LEU A 18 -3.85 1.53 -1.86
N ILE A 19 -4.08 0.64 -2.83
CA ILE A 19 -3.25 0.52 -4.02
C ILE A 19 -3.26 1.82 -4.86
N VAL A 20 -4.44 2.37 -5.14
CA VAL A 20 -4.59 3.61 -5.92
C VAL A 20 -3.95 4.79 -5.20
N THR A 21 -4.08 4.88 -3.87
CA THR A 21 -3.39 5.92 -3.09
C THR A 21 -1.87 5.79 -3.21
N HIS A 22 -1.32 4.58 -3.12
CA HIS A 22 0.11 4.35 -3.28
C HIS A 22 0.60 4.81 -4.66
N ASP A 23 -0.09 4.41 -5.72
CA ASP A 23 0.25 4.82 -7.09
C ASP A 23 0.12 6.33 -7.30
N ALA A 24 -0.93 6.96 -6.77
CA ALA A 24 -1.10 8.41 -6.84
C ALA A 24 0.03 9.19 -6.14
N ILE A 25 0.53 8.70 -5.01
CA ILE A 25 1.69 9.27 -4.30
C ILE A 25 2.93 9.17 -5.16
N ARG A 26 3.18 8.00 -5.76
CA ARG A 26 4.35 7.76 -6.61
C ARG A 26 4.32 8.63 -7.86
N ILE A 27 3.17 8.72 -8.54
CA ILE A 27 2.97 9.60 -9.70
C ILE A 27 3.20 11.07 -9.32
N ALA A 28 2.70 11.51 -8.16
CA ALA A 28 2.91 12.88 -7.69
C ALA A 28 4.40 13.16 -7.44
N ARG A 29 5.12 12.23 -6.79
CA ARG A 29 6.58 12.32 -6.58
C ARG A 29 7.35 12.35 -7.88
N ALA A 30 7.04 11.46 -8.82
CA ALA A 30 7.70 11.40 -10.14
C ALA A 30 7.51 12.69 -10.95
N LYS A 31 6.41 13.42 -10.72
CA LYS A 31 6.15 14.73 -11.33
C LYS A 31 6.77 15.91 -10.57
N GLY A 32 7.50 15.66 -9.47
CA GLY A 32 8.06 16.68 -8.60
C GLY A 32 7.04 17.37 -7.68
N ASP A 33 5.78 16.93 -7.65
CA ASP A 33 4.72 17.49 -6.82
C ASP A 33 4.71 16.84 -5.43
N HIS A 34 5.76 17.16 -4.66
CA HIS A 34 5.94 16.62 -3.31
C HIS A 34 4.83 17.04 -2.34
N GLY A 35 4.26 18.24 -2.52
CA GLY A 35 3.15 18.73 -1.70
C GLY A 35 1.92 17.84 -1.83
N LYS A 36 1.52 17.52 -3.07
CA LYS A 36 0.39 16.63 -3.34
C LYS A 36 0.65 15.20 -2.88
N ALA A 37 1.88 14.70 -3.02
CA ALA A 37 2.27 13.40 -2.48
C ALA A 37 2.10 13.33 -0.96
N ILE A 38 2.51 14.36 -0.23
CA ILE A 38 2.33 14.46 1.23
C ILE A 38 0.85 14.56 1.57
N SER A 39 0.06 15.36 0.86
CA SER A 39 -1.38 15.47 1.08
C SER A 39 -2.10 14.13 0.92
N TYR A 40 -1.78 13.35 -0.11
CA TYR A 40 -2.35 12.01 -0.30
C TYR A 40 -1.97 11.04 0.82
N MET A 41 -0.70 11.04 1.23
CA MET A 41 -0.22 10.24 2.34
C MET A 41 -0.95 10.60 3.64
N ASN A 42 -1.07 11.89 3.95
CA ASN A 42 -1.73 12.38 5.17
C ASN A 42 -3.23 12.05 5.16
N ALA A 43 -3.92 12.27 4.03
CA ALA A 43 -5.35 11.95 3.91
C ALA A 43 -5.63 10.46 4.10
N PHE A 44 -4.74 9.58 3.64
CA PHE A 44 -4.87 8.15 3.87
C PHE A 44 -4.61 7.78 5.32
N SER A 45 -3.48 8.22 5.88
CA SER A 45 -3.06 7.92 7.25
C SER A 45 -4.06 8.44 8.30
N ALA A 46 -4.70 9.58 8.04
CA ALA A 46 -5.72 10.16 8.92
C ALA A 46 -7.11 9.52 8.77
N SER A 47 -7.32 8.69 7.74
CA SER A 47 -8.59 7.98 7.57
C SER A 47 -8.68 6.75 8.48
N ARG A 48 -9.88 6.16 8.61
CA ARG A 48 -10.06 4.87 9.32
C ARG A 48 -9.61 3.66 8.50
N LEU A 49 -9.28 3.86 7.23
CA LEU A 49 -8.97 2.77 6.31
C LEU A 49 -7.75 1.93 6.73
N PRO A 50 -6.61 2.50 7.15
CA PRO A 50 -5.46 1.72 7.59
C PRO A 50 -5.81 0.81 8.78
N SER A 51 -6.49 1.35 9.79
CA SER A 51 -6.86 0.60 11.00
C SER A 51 -7.86 -0.52 10.71
N GLU A 52 -8.84 -0.30 9.82
CA GLU A 52 -9.81 -1.34 9.45
C GLU A 52 -9.14 -2.47 8.65
N ILE A 53 -8.20 -2.15 7.75
CA ILE A 53 -7.42 -3.17 7.02
C ILE A 53 -6.60 -4.01 8.00
N ILE A 54 -5.85 -3.36 8.91
CA ILE A 54 -5.04 -4.08 9.91
C ILE A 54 -5.92 -4.98 10.77
N LYS A 55 -7.03 -4.45 11.30
CA LYS A 55 -7.97 -5.19 12.14
C LYS A 55 -8.52 -6.41 11.41
N TRP A 56 -8.96 -6.24 10.16
CA TRP A 56 -9.47 -7.33 9.34
C TRP A 56 -8.43 -8.44 9.16
N VAL A 57 -7.21 -8.10 8.75
CA VAL A 57 -6.13 -9.08 8.56
C VAL A 57 -5.80 -9.79 9.87
N THR A 58 -5.66 -9.06 10.97
CA THR A 58 -5.37 -9.66 12.28
C THR A 58 -6.49 -10.60 12.77
N ASN A 59 -7.75 -10.32 12.43
CA ASN A 59 -8.88 -11.17 12.79
C ASN A 59 -8.92 -12.48 11.98
N GLN A 60 -8.39 -12.49 10.75
CA GLN A 60 -8.34 -13.70 9.93
C GLN A 60 -7.28 -14.70 10.39
N ILE A 61 -6.14 -14.21 10.86
CA ILE A 61 -4.94 -15.04 11.12
C ILE A 61 -4.75 -15.28 12.63
N GLY A 62 -5.44 -14.51 13.47
CA GLY A 62 -5.22 -14.41 14.90
C GLY A 62 -4.12 -13.40 15.22
N ALA A 63 -4.40 -12.49 16.16
CA ALA A 63 -3.55 -11.34 16.46
C ALA A 63 -2.11 -11.70 16.89
N GLU A 64 -1.89 -12.90 17.45
CA GLU A 64 -0.58 -13.36 17.92
C GLU A 64 0.33 -13.86 16.81
N LYS A 65 -0.22 -14.24 15.65
CA LYS A 65 0.54 -14.85 14.55
C LYS A 65 1.04 -13.84 13.50
N VAL A 66 0.61 -12.59 13.59
CA VAL A 66 0.88 -11.57 12.57
C VAL A 66 1.70 -10.43 13.15
N LYS A 67 2.91 -10.22 12.61
CA LYS A 67 3.67 -9.00 12.89
C LYS A 67 2.90 -7.81 12.32
N ARG A 68 2.46 -6.87 13.17
CA ARG A 68 1.77 -5.65 12.71
C ARG A 68 2.70 -4.77 11.84
N PRO A 69 2.14 -3.99 10.91
CA PRO A 69 2.92 -3.03 10.14
C PRO A 69 3.52 -1.96 11.07
N SER A 70 4.71 -1.47 10.73
CA SER A 70 5.43 -0.46 11.51
C SER A 70 4.84 0.95 11.40
N ALA A 71 4.03 1.21 10.37
CA ALA A 71 3.37 2.48 10.13
C ALA A 71 2.07 2.31 9.32
N ASN A 72 1.19 3.31 9.40
CA ASN A 72 -0.09 3.35 8.66
C ASN A 72 0.05 4.00 7.27
N THR A 73 1.27 4.16 6.76
CA THR A 73 1.46 4.74 5.43
C THR A 73 1.04 3.75 4.34
N PRO A 74 0.55 4.24 3.19
CA PRO A 74 0.14 3.36 2.09
C PRO A 74 1.22 2.35 1.68
N GLN A 75 2.47 2.78 1.59
CA GLN A 75 3.59 1.92 1.17
C GLN A 75 3.86 0.80 2.17
N VAL A 76 3.94 1.13 3.46
CA VAL A 76 4.21 0.13 4.52
C VAL A 76 3.07 -0.86 4.63
N LEU A 77 1.82 -0.38 4.56
CA LEU A 77 0.66 -1.25 4.64
C LEU A 77 0.54 -2.16 3.40
N LEU A 78 0.82 -1.65 2.21
CA LEU A 78 0.79 -2.45 0.98
C LEU A 78 1.86 -3.55 1.00
N ARG A 79 3.10 -3.22 1.39
CA ARG A 79 4.18 -4.20 1.51
C ARG A 79 3.84 -5.29 2.53
N TRP A 80 3.32 -4.89 3.68
CA TRP A 80 2.88 -5.83 4.71
C TRP A 80 1.81 -6.81 4.23
N LEU A 81 0.85 -6.36 3.42
CA LEU A 81 -0.16 -7.25 2.83
C LEU A 81 0.44 -8.22 1.80
N VAL A 82 1.42 -7.77 1.00
CA VAL A 82 2.11 -8.63 0.03
C VAL A 82 2.92 -9.71 0.76
N ASP A 83 3.69 -9.33 1.78
CA ASP A 83 4.46 -10.29 2.59
C ASP A 83 3.56 -11.37 3.23
N LEU A 84 2.30 -11.02 3.54
CA LEU A 84 1.31 -11.96 4.07
C LEU A 84 0.71 -12.86 2.99
N GLU A 85 0.47 -12.33 1.78
CA GLU A 85 0.02 -13.13 0.64
C GLU A 85 1.08 -14.18 0.26
N ASP A 86 2.36 -13.82 0.26
CA ASP A 86 3.49 -14.73 0.04
C ASP A 86 3.59 -15.83 1.12
N GLN A 87 3.04 -15.59 2.32
CA GLN A 87 2.93 -16.58 3.40
C GLN A 87 1.69 -17.50 3.25
N GLY A 88 0.94 -17.38 2.16
CA GLY A 88 -0.20 -18.25 1.83
C GLY A 88 -1.57 -17.67 2.16
N LEU A 89 -1.68 -16.37 2.45
CA LEU A 89 -2.97 -15.73 2.72
C LEU A 89 -3.61 -15.19 1.45
N VAL A 90 -4.88 -15.51 1.24
CA VAL A 90 -5.66 -14.98 0.10
C VAL A 90 -6.21 -13.60 0.46
N LEU A 91 -5.37 -12.57 0.36
CA LEU A 91 -5.74 -11.19 0.67
C LEU A 91 -6.15 -10.40 -0.57
N PHE A 92 -5.48 -10.65 -1.70
CA PHE A 92 -5.81 -10.02 -2.97
C PHE A 92 -6.63 -10.99 -3.81
N LYS A 93 -7.71 -10.49 -4.42
CA LYS A 93 -8.29 -11.19 -5.58
C LYS A 93 -7.27 -11.15 -6.73
N ASP A 94 -7.30 -12.12 -7.64
CA ASP A 94 -6.36 -12.23 -8.78
C ASP A 94 -6.08 -10.90 -9.50
N SER A 95 -7.14 -10.10 -9.72
CA SER A 95 -7.03 -8.79 -10.36
C SER A 95 -6.22 -7.74 -9.57
N LEU A 96 -6.20 -7.84 -8.25
CA LEU A 96 -5.48 -6.92 -7.36
C LEU A 96 -4.03 -7.36 -7.15
N SER A 97 -3.74 -8.67 -7.15
CA SER A 97 -2.37 -9.21 -7.05
C SER A 97 -1.52 -8.78 -8.25
N LYS A 98 -2.11 -8.74 -9.45
CA LYS A 98 -1.45 -8.19 -10.65
C LYS A 98 -1.15 -6.68 -10.56
N LEU A 99 -1.97 -5.94 -9.81
CA LEU A 99 -1.79 -4.50 -9.64
C LEU A 99 -0.74 -4.19 -8.58
N SER A 100 -0.75 -4.90 -7.45
CA SER A 100 0.24 -4.73 -6.38
C SER A 100 1.65 -5.10 -6.85
N SER A 101 1.81 -6.23 -7.54
CA SER A 101 3.12 -6.68 -8.07
C SER A 101 3.77 -5.63 -8.98
N LYS A 102 3.05 -5.10 -9.96
CA LYS A 102 3.55 -4.00 -10.82
C LYS A 102 4.07 -2.81 -10.02
N LEU A 103 3.35 -2.42 -8.98
CA LEU A 103 3.69 -1.24 -8.19
C LEU A 103 4.92 -1.45 -7.29
N MET A 104 5.21 -2.69 -6.88
CA MET A 104 6.38 -3.01 -6.06
C MET A 104 7.68 -3.07 -6.86
N PHE A 105 7.63 -3.41 -8.16
CA PHE A 105 8.83 -3.52 -9.00
C PHE A 105 9.34 -2.17 -9.54
N GLU A 106 8.49 -1.14 -9.58
CA GLU A 106 8.85 0.17 -10.15
C GLU A 106 9.61 1.08 -9.16
N ASP A 107 9.66 0.75 -7.87
CA ASP A 107 10.42 1.51 -6.86
C ASP A 107 11.96 1.34 -6.99
N ASN A 108 12.45 0.47 -7.88
CA ASN A 108 13.89 0.14 -8.01
C ASN A 108 14.63 0.90 -9.13
N GLU A 109 13.95 1.76 -9.90
CA GLU A 109 14.54 2.54 -11.00
C GLU A 109 14.79 4.02 -10.63
N GLU A 110 14.94 4.34 -9.34
CA GLU A 110 15.36 5.68 -8.87
C GLU A 110 16.83 5.70 -8.41
N SER A 111 17.69 4.92 -9.05
CA SER A 111 19.16 4.97 -8.87
C SER A 111 19.90 4.97 -10.21
N LYS A 112 19.62 5.95 -11.06
CA LYS A 112 20.54 6.42 -12.11
C LYS A 112 20.52 7.94 -12.18
N ARG A 113 20.86 8.62 -11.08
CA ARG A 113 21.29 10.02 -11.18
C ARG A 113 22.73 10.04 -11.72
N PRO A 114 23.04 10.79 -12.78
CA PRO A 114 24.41 10.95 -13.25
C PRO A 114 25.24 11.74 -12.22
N PRO A 115 26.54 11.44 -12.04
CA PRO A 115 27.39 12.21 -11.15
C PRO A 115 27.80 13.54 -11.82
N GLY A 116 27.56 14.65 -11.13
CA GLY A 116 27.98 16.01 -11.52
C GLY A 116 26.91 17.00 -11.09
N PHE A 117 27.15 18.00 -10.24
CA PHE A 117 28.32 18.87 -10.14
C PHE A 117 28.66 19.15 -8.66
N GLN A 118 29.94 19.07 -8.31
CA GLN A 118 30.46 19.74 -7.11
C GLN A 118 30.51 21.24 -7.40
N CYS A 119 29.78 22.05 -6.63
CA CYS A 119 30.10 23.47 -6.48
C CYS A 119 31.25 23.58 -5.49
N SER A 120 32.43 23.96 -5.97
CA SER A 120 33.50 24.52 -5.14
C SER A 120 33.18 25.98 -4.87
N ILE A 121 33.27 26.39 -3.60
CA ILE A 121 33.50 27.78 -3.20
C ILE A 121 35.00 27.93 -2.97
#